data_AF-A0A7V9IHD7-F1
#
_entry.id   AF-A0A7V9IHD7-F1
#
_cell.length_a   1.000
_cell.length_b   1.000
_cell.length_c   1.000
_cell.angle_alpha   90.00
_cell.angle_beta   90.00
_cell.angle_gamma   90.00
#
_symmetry.space_group_name_H-M   'P 1'
#
loop_
_entity.id
_entity.type
_entity.pdbx_description
1 polymer ?
#
loop_
_entity_poly.entity_id
_entity_poly.type
_entity_poly.pdbx_seq_one_letter_code
_entity_poly.pdbx_strand_id
1 'polypeptide(L)'
;TNWDWQGLASERASGTRWGEYVVVGTYDREAQTFTLSQPAREAQPGDYTQASDDAEFPTPCDEPPGGWPQVSEPQVSEAASRLQVRQVPDDPTGTTRGDQTIDGFGGLWLGSNPRVLNVRIVGDAAAADADIREFYDGPLCLIPSERTYAELVRIQDQITTTWPEEMTGIFPDVVTGQVIVELVASNAELERRLSERYGDAVQVTVTGLVAIAPGEDPDPGPGSVPPSTPAPTNPGTAEPGTTEAGTEDSEYRAAGFVLEDDSHGPQLCFGSGDSYPPQCGGIDITNWNWDDVTYEGGEDAEEPTTARWGDYVVVGTYDRDANTFTLTEPARPVKDSDFPEEPERDDSTPCDEPEGGWPAATEEDLANAANDIDPEPGEEGTAIVDGLGGIWFAREPFVLNVAVTGDVDDAETAIRAVYDGPLCIVPVRYTEAELIERSQDLYFDNRGDIDATGVAVERNVVEVVLLAPDPEFEASLDEQYGDAVEVIGYQLQPVLD
;
A
#
# COMPACT_ATOMS: atom_id res chain seq x y z
N THR A 1 25.33 -4.18 18.64
CA THR A 1 26.72 -3.89 19.02
C THR A 1 27.57 -5.14 18.87
N ASN A 2 28.89 -4.97 18.73
CA ASN A 2 29.86 -6.03 18.39
C ASN A 2 29.67 -6.67 17.01
N TRP A 3 29.03 -5.95 16.09
CA TRP A 3 28.92 -6.37 14.69
C TRP A 3 30.29 -6.33 14.02
N ASP A 4 30.66 -7.40 13.33
CA ASP A 4 31.86 -7.47 12.51
C ASP A 4 31.47 -7.98 11.13
N TRP A 5 31.76 -7.17 10.13
CA TRP A 5 31.48 -7.52 8.75
C TRP A 5 32.53 -8.45 8.10
N GLN A 6 33.60 -8.77 8.83
CA GLN A 6 34.68 -9.59 8.31
C GLN A 6 34.21 -11.03 8.12
N GLY A 7 34.20 -11.49 6.86
CA GLY A 7 33.84 -12.87 6.51
C GLY A 7 32.36 -13.09 6.20
N LEU A 8 31.55 -12.03 6.17
CA LEU A 8 30.16 -12.06 5.69
C LEU A 8 30.09 -11.53 4.25
N ALA A 9 29.40 -12.25 3.37
CA ALA A 9 28.89 -11.72 2.11
C ALA A 9 27.90 -10.58 2.41
N SER A 10 27.82 -9.61 1.52
CA SER A 10 26.98 -8.43 1.71
C SER A 10 26.86 -7.67 0.41
N GLU A 11 25.73 -7.01 0.23
CA GLU A 11 25.55 -6.02 -0.82
C GLU A 11 26.01 -4.65 -0.35
N ARG A 12 26.36 -3.79 -1.31
CA ARG A 12 26.87 -2.44 -1.06
C ARG A 12 26.48 -1.50 -2.19
N ALA A 13 25.88 -0.38 -1.83
CA ALA A 13 25.70 0.80 -2.68
C ALA A 13 25.85 2.05 -1.82
N SER A 14 26.37 3.13 -2.40
CA SER A 14 26.41 4.47 -1.80
C SER A 14 26.95 4.57 -0.36
N GLY A 15 27.88 3.68 0.03
CA GLY A 15 28.45 3.66 1.39
C GLY A 15 27.66 2.85 2.41
N THR A 16 26.49 2.35 2.03
CA THR A 16 25.65 1.44 2.81
C THR A 16 26.06 -0.01 2.54
N ARG A 17 25.90 -0.87 3.55
CA ARG A 17 26.19 -2.30 3.46
C ARG A 17 25.05 -3.08 4.13
N TRP A 18 24.46 -4.01 3.40
CA TRP A 18 23.31 -4.80 3.88
C TRP A 18 23.42 -6.26 3.44
N GLY A 19 22.41 -7.04 3.81
CA GLY A 19 22.25 -8.47 3.55
C GLY A 19 21.47 -9.10 4.70
N GLU A 20 21.21 -10.39 4.59
CA GLU A 20 20.43 -11.10 5.59
C GLU A 20 21.28 -12.04 6.44
N TYR A 21 21.10 -11.97 7.75
CA TYR A 21 22.00 -12.63 8.70
C TYR A 21 21.27 -13.21 9.89
N VAL A 22 21.73 -14.38 10.33
CA VAL A 22 21.33 -14.96 11.61
C VAL A 22 22.25 -14.43 12.70
N VAL A 23 21.65 -13.86 13.74
CA VAL A 23 22.34 -13.27 14.88
C VAL A 23 21.94 -13.95 16.19
N VAL A 24 22.93 -14.20 17.05
CA VAL A 24 22.70 -14.77 18.39
C VAL A 24 23.33 -13.84 19.41
N GLY A 25 22.55 -13.46 20.42
CA GLY A 25 22.94 -12.36 21.31
C GLY A 25 21.92 -12.06 22.39
N THR A 26 22.15 -10.95 23.09
CA THR A 26 21.26 -10.42 24.12
C THR A 26 20.65 -9.11 23.66
N TYR A 27 19.33 -9.02 23.70
CA TYR A 27 18.59 -7.80 23.40
C TYR A 27 18.34 -6.99 24.67
N ASP A 28 18.82 -5.74 24.69
CA ASP A 28 18.43 -4.74 25.68
C ASP A 28 17.27 -3.93 25.10
N ARG A 29 16.07 -4.10 25.66
CA ARG A 29 14.86 -3.45 25.16
C ARG A 29 14.83 -1.95 25.47
N GLU A 30 15.30 -1.54 26.65
CA GLU A 30 15.31 -0.12 27.05
C GLU A 30 16.30 0.68 26.20
N ALA A 31 17.43 0.06 25.86
CA ALA A 31 18.44 0.67 25.00
C ALA A 31 18.24 0.37 23.51
N GLN A 32 17.18 -0.36 23.12
CA GLN A 32 16.95 -0.91 21.79
C GLN A 32 18.23 -1.46 21.13
N THR A 33 19.05 -2.16 21.92
CA THR A 33 20.40 -2.58 21.52
C THR A 33 20.53 -4.09 21.57
N PHE A 34 20.80 -4.71 20.41
CA PHE A 34 21.18 -6.12 20.34
C PHE A 34 22.69 -6.28 20.46
N THR A 35 23.16 -7.07 21.42
CA THR A 35 24.59 -7.37 21.60
C THR A 35 24.88 -8.80 21.17
N LEU A 36 25.70 -8.97 20.13
CA LEU A 36 26.10 -10.29 19.65
C LEU A 36 26.88 -11.05 20.73
N SER A 37 26.44 -12.28 21.02
CA SER A 37 27.17 -13.25 21.86
C SER A 37 27.93 -14.26 21.02
N GLN A 38 27.57 -14.39 19.74
CA GLN A 38 28.25 -15.20 18.74
C GLN A 38 28.47 -14.37 17.47
N PRO A 39 29.48 -14.71 16.64
CA PRO A 39 29.62 -14.09 15.32
C PRO A 39 28.34 -14.28 14.51
N ALA A 40 27.89 -13.22 13.84
CA ALA A 40 26.80 -13.32 12.87
C ALA A 40 27.20 -14.26 11.74
N ARG A 41 26.21 -14.91 11.13
CA ARG A 41 26.40 -15.72 9.91
C ARG A 41 25.38 -15.32 8.88
N GLU A 42 25.69 -15.56 7.61
CA GLU A 42 24.73 -15.43 6.52
C GLU A 42 23.51 -16.33 6.79
N ALA A 43 22.32 -15.77 6.56
CA ALA A 43 21.10 -16.53 6.59
C ALA A 43 21.05 -17.50 5.41
N GLN A 44 20.37 -18.62 5.59
CA GLN A 44 20.16 -19.67 4.60
C GLN A 44 18.65 -19.89 4.44
N PRO A 45 18.19 -20.45 3.32
CA PRO A 45 16.75 -20.65 3.08
C PRO A 45 15.99 -21.40 4.19
N GLY A 46 16.67 -22.25 4.97
CA GLY A 46 16.07 -22.97 6.11
C GLY A 46 16.11 -22.23 7.45
N ASP A 47 16.71 -21.04 7.50
CA ASP A 47 16.70 -20.17 8.68
C ASP A 47 15.43 -19.32 8.75
N TYR A 48 14.77 -19.18 7.61
CA TYR A 48 13.42 -18.65 7.52
C TYR A 48 12.46 -19.82 7.58
N THR A 49 11.39 -19.65 8.36
CA THR A 49 10.10 -20.13 7.91
C THR A 49 9.81 -19.35 6.64
N GLN A 50 9.95 -20.01 5.48
CA GLN A 50 9.41 -19.46 4.24
C GLN A 50 7.96 -19.11 4.58
N ALA A 51 7.60 -17.81 4.54
CA ALA A 51 6.20 -17.47 4.35
C ALA A 51 5.79 -18.35 3.18
N SER A 52 4.83 -19.25 3.38
CA SER A 52 4.38 -19.99 2.23
C SER A 52 3.88 -18.92 1.27
N ASP A 53 4.51 -18.83 0.10
CA ASP A 53 3.96 -18.04 -1.01
C ASP A 53 2.51 -18.51 -1.29
N ASP A 54 2.18 -19.71 -0.80
CA ASP A 54 0.85 -20.24 -0.54
C ASP A 54 0.35 -19.92 0.90
N ALA A 55 0.13 -18.67 1.29
CA ALA A 55 -0.78 -18.42 2.42
C ALA A 55 -2.17 -18.89 1.95
N GLU A 56 -2.43 -20.20 2.00
CA GLU A 56 -3.70 -20.79 1.61
C GLU A 56 -4.74 -20.22 2.55
N PHE A 57 -5.49 -19.23 2.08
CA PHE A 57 -6.64 -18.73 2.81
C PHE A 57 -7.71 -19.81 2.74
N PRO A 58 -7.92 -20.58 3.82
CA PRO A 58 -8.68 -21.80 3.72
C PRO A 58 -10.17 -21.46 3.63
N THR A 59 -10.93 -22.35 3.00
CA THR A 59 -12.40 -22.34 3.12
C THR A 59 -12.78 -23.37 4.19
N PRO A 60 -13.14 -22.95 5.42
CA PRO A 60 -13.38 -23.90 6.52
C PRO A 60 -14.67 -24.71 6.37
N CYS A 61 -15.59 -24.25 5.53
CA CYS A 61 -16.81 -24.98 5.22
C CYS A 61 -16.52 -26.24 4.40
N ASP A 62 -17.20 -27.34 4.74
CA ASP A 62 -17.20 -28.53 3.90
C ASP A 62 -17.73 -28.21 2.50
N GLU A 63 -17.11 -28.82 1.48
CA GLU A 63 -17.57 -28.68 0.10
C GLU A 63 -18.99 -29.27 -0.07
N PRO A 64 -19.93 -28.52 -0.68
CA PRO A 64 -21.29 -29.00 -0.86
C PRO A 64 -21.35 -30.19 -1.85
N PRO A 65 -22.41 -31.03 -1.77
CA PRO A 65 -22.60 -32.12 -2.72
C PRO A 65 -22.69 -31.60 -4.17
N GLY A 66 -21.71 -31.95 -5.00
CA GLY A 66 -21.59 -31.47 -6.38
C GLY A 66 -20.49 -30.44 -6.61
N GLY A 67 -19.77 -30.06 -5.55
CA GLY A 67 -18.66 -29.13 -5.57
C GLY A 67 -19.08 -27.68 -5.45
N TRP A 68 -18.12 -26.81 -5.14
CA TRP A 68 -18.35 -25.37 -5.20
C TRP A 68 -18.58 -24.92 -6.65
N PRO A 69 -19.62 -24.11 -6.95
CA PRO A 69 -19.79 -23.50 -8.25
C PRO A 69 -18.52 -22.73 -8.67
N GLN A 70 -18.11 -22.86 -9.92
CA GLN A 70 -17.04 -22.03 -10.47
C GLN A 70 -17.58 -20.61 -10.67
N VAL A 71 -16.89 -19.61 -10.14
CA VAL A 71 -17.17 -18.18 -10.31
C VAL A 71 -15.91 -17.46 -10.77
N SER A 72 -16.08 -16.36 -11.50
CA SER A 72 -14.94 -15.54 -11.90
C SER A 72 -14.45 -14.70 -10.72
N GLU A 73 -13.18 -14.31 -10.76
CA GLU A 73 -12.57 -13.47 -9.74
C GLU A 73 -13.26 -12.10 -9.59
N PRO A 74 -13.59 -11.37 -10.67
CA PRO A 74 -14.33 -10.12 -10.55
C PRO A 74 -15.67 -10.26 -9.83
N GLN A 75 -16.38 -11.38 -10.05
CA GLN A 75 -17.69 -11.61 -9.45
C GLN A 75 -17.60 -11.79 -7.93
N VAL A 76 -16.62 -12.55 -7.44
CA VAL A 76 -16.45 -12.78 -6.01
C VAL A 76 -15.81 -11.57 -5.31
N SER A 77 -14.88 -10.89 -5.97
CA SER A 77 -14.25 -9.66 -5.46
C SER A 77 -15.25 -8.52 -5.37
N GLU A 78 -16.12 -8.31 -6.38
CA GLU A 78 -17.18 -7.29 -6.31
C GLU A 78 -18.15 -7.56 -5.14
N ALA A 79 -18.48 -8.82 -4.88
CA ALA A 79 -19.31 -9.20 -3.75
C ALA A 79 -18.61 -8.95 -2.39
N ALA A 80 -17.31 -9.23 -2.31
CA ALA A 80 -16.49 -8.92 -1.13
C ALA A 80 -16.42 -7.41 -0.87
N SER A 81 -16.13 -6.61 -1.90
CA SER A 81 -16.09 -5.14 -1.80
C SER A 81 -17.45 -4.57 -1.39
N ARG A 82 -18.55 -5.07 -1.99
CA ARG A 82 -19.91 -4.66 -1.58
C ARG A 82 -20.22 -4.98 -0.13
N LEU A 83 -19.74 -6.12 0.38
CA LEU A 83 -19.89 -6.46 1.80
C LEU A 83 -19.08 -5.56 2.72
N GLN A 84 -17.84 -5.25 2.35
CA GLN A 84 -16.98 -4.32 3.10
C GLN A 84 -17.60 -2.92 3.15
N VAL A 85 -18.02 -2.38 2.01
CA VAL A 85 -18.68 -1.06 1.92
C VAL A 85 -19.96 -1.01 2.78
N ARG A 86 -20.73 -2.10 2.84
CA ARG A 86 -21.92 -2.20 3.71
C ARG A 86 -21.60 -2.18 5.21
N GLN A 87 -20.34 -2.40 5.62
CA GLN A 87 -19.93 -2.32 7.03
C GLN A 87 -19.41 -0.94 7.42
N VAL A 88 -19.26 -0.01 6.45
CA VAL A 88 -18.87 1.36 6.71
C VAL A 88 -20.12 2.13 7.19
N PRO A 89 -20.12 2.73 8.38
CA PRO A 89 -21.20 3.61 8.82
C PRO A 89 -21.39 4.79 7.86
N ASP A 90 -22.61 5.35 7.83
CA ASP A 90 -23.06 6.38 6.88
C ASP A 90 -22.00 7.41 6.44
N ASP A 91 -21.73 7.41 5.13
CA ASP A 91 -21.01 8.45 4.40
C ASP A 91 -21.87 9.73 4.32
N PRO A 92 -21.39 10.90 4.82
CA PRO A 92 -22.14 12.15 4.78
C PRO A 92 -22.21 12.79 3.37
N THR A 93 -21.47 12.28 2.37
CA THR A 93 -21.58 12.73 0.96
C THR A 93 -22.83 12.17 0.25
N GLY A 94 -23.55 11.24 0.89
CA GLY A 94 -24.90 10.83 0.49
C GLY A 94 -24.96 9.93 -0.74
N THR A 95 -23.85 9.27 -1.11
CA THR A 95 -23.81 8.38 -2.28
C THR A 95 -24.00 6.90 -1.96
N THR A 96 -23.76 6.45 -0.74
CA THR A 96 -24.03 5.07 -0.31
C THR A 96 -25.15 5.02 0.72
N ARG A 97 -26.12 4.14 0.46
CA ARG A 97 -27.26 3.89 1.37
C ARG A 97 -26.78 2.96 2.49
N GLY A 98 -26.28 3.50 3.60
CA GLY A 98 -25.80 2.79 4.80
C GLY A 98 -26.88 2.11 5.66
N ASP A 99 -28.01 1.70 5.08
CA ASP A 99 -29.14 1.08 5.80
C ASP A 99 -29.04 -0.46 5.89
N GLN A 100 -27.97 -1.08 5.38
CA GLN A 100 -27.86 -2.55 5.25
C GLN A 100 -26.50 -3.09 5.74
N THR A 101 -26.17 -2.87 7.00
CA THR A 101 -25.10 -3.61 7.69
C THR A 101 -25.48 -5.08 7.83
N ILE A 102 -24.50 -5.98 7.76
CA ILE A 102 -24.77 -7.40 8.05
C ILE A 102 -24.65 -7.58 9.57
N ASP A 103 -25.77 -7.83 10.23
CA ASP A 103 -25.79 -7.99 11.69
C ASP A 103 -24.82 -9.09 12.14
N GLY A 104 -23.92 -8.72 13.05
CA GLY A 104 -22.92 -9.65 13.59
C GLY A 104 -21.73 -9.92 12.68
N PHE A 105 -21.48 -9.10 11.66
CA PHE A 105 -20.32 -9.25 10.79
C PHE A 105 -18.99 -9.36 11.56
N GLY A 106 -18.22 -10.41 11.27
CA GLY A 106 -16.99 -10.82 11.95
C GLY A 106 -15.73 -10.75 11.08
N GLY A 107 -15.85 -10.28 9.83
CA GLY A 107 -14.76 -10.24 8.84
C GLY A 107 -15.02 -11.14 7.64
N LEU A 108 -14.25 -10.94 6.56
CA LEU A 108 -14.33 -11.76 5.36
C LEU A 108 -12.96 -11.97 4.70
N TRP A 109 -12.83 -13.02 3.91
CA TRP A 109 -11.68 -13.26 3.03
C TRP A 109 -12.08 -14.13 1.84
N LEU A 110 -11.23 -14.17 0.82
CA LEU A 110 -11.40 -15.02 -0.37
C LEU A 110 -10.57 -16.29 -0.22
N GLY A 111 -11.20 -17.44 -0.45
CA GLY A 111 -10.50 -18.72 -0.46
C GLY A 111 -9.62 -18.88 -1.70
N SER A 112 -8.40 -19.37 -1.55
CA SER A 112 -7.46 -19.46 -2.68
C SER A 112 -7.84 -20.54 -3.69
N ASN A 113 -8.34 -21.71 -3.25
CA ASN A 113 -8.78 -22.80 -4.14
C ASN A 113 -9.76 -23.76 -3.43
N PRO A 114 -11.06 -23.80 -3.78
CA PRO A 114 -11.77 -22.96 -4.76
C PRO A 114 -12.00 -21.53 -4.27
N ARG A 115 -12.30 -20.62 -5.20
CA ARG A 115 -12.69 -19.23 -4.91
C ARG A 115 -14.04 -19.19 -4.19
N VAL A 116 -13.99 -19.05 -2.87
CA VAL A 116 -15.17 -18.99 -2.00
C VAL A 116 -15.12 -17.71 -1.17
N LEU A 117 -16.25 -17.01 -1.10
CA LEU A 117 -16.42 -15.88 -0.21
C LEU A 117 -16.63 -16.42 1.20
N ASN A 118 -15.62 -16.27 2.07
CA ASN A 118 -15.70 -16.68 3.47
C ASN A 118 -16.12 -15.48 4.31
N VAL A 119 -17.17 -15.61 5.12
CA VAL A 119 -17.69 -14.53 5.96
C VAL A 119 -17.93 -15.04 7.37
N ARG A 120 -17.33 -14.38 8.35
CA ARG A 120 -17.54 -14.65 9.77
C ARG A 120 -18.79 -13.92 10.28
N ILE A 121 -19.64 -14.61 11.02
CA ILE A 121 -20.90 -14.06 11.56
C ILE A 121 -21.07 -14.45 13.03
N VAL A 122 -21.34 -13.46 13.87
CA VAL A 122 -21.83 -13.62 15.25
C VAL A 122 -23.36 -13.65 15.22
N GLY A 123 -23.97 -14.66 15.83
CA GLY A 123 -25.43 -14.73 15.96
C GLY A 123 -26.12 -15.44 14.80
N ASP A 124 -27.07 -14.78 14.14
CA ASP A 124 -27.99 -15.42 13.19
C ASP A 124 -27.39 -15.55 11.78
N ALA A 125 -26.66 -16.65 11.55
CA ALA A 125 -26.09 -16.96 10.25
C ALA A 125 -27.14 -17.15 9.13
N ALA A 126 -28.39 -17.50 9.45
CA ALA A 126 -29.43 -17.68 8.44
C ALA A 126 -29.97 -16.33 7.93
N ALA A 127 -30.03 -15.33 8.81
CA ALA A 127 -30.33 -13.95 8.42
C ALA A 127 -29.20 -13.38 7.55
N ALA A 128 -27.94 -13.55 7.99
CA ALA A 128 -26.78 -13.11 7.22
C ALA A 128 -26.70 -13.79 5.84
N ASP A 129 -26.99 -15.10 5.73
CA ASP A 129 -27.10 -15.79 4.44
C ASP A 129 -28.16 -15.10 3.57
N ALA A 130 -29.37 -14.91 4.08
CA ALA A 130 -30.45 -14.28 3.32
C ALA A 130 -30.07 -12.89 2.79
N ASP A 131 -29.42 -12.07 3.61
CA ASP A 131 -28.99 -10.71 3.26
C ASP A 131 -27.88 -10.72 2.19
N ILE A 132 -26.90 -11.62 2.31
CA ILE A 132 -25.82 -11.78 1.32
C ILE A 132 -26.38 -12.29 -0.01
N ARG A 133 -27.34 -13.22 0.05
CA ARG A 133 -28.01 -13.80 -1.12
C ARG A 133 -28.91 -12.81 -1.87
N GLU A 134 -29.17 -11.60 -1.34
CA GLU A 134 -29.85 -10.55 -2.11
C GLU A 134 -29.01 -10.04 -3.29
N PHE A 135 -27.68 -10.15 -3.22
CA PHE A 135 -26.77 -9.62 -4.25
C PHE A 135 -25.65 -10.56 -4.68
N TYR A 136 -25.47 -11.71 -4.02
CA TYR A 136 -24.42 -12.68 -4.35
C TYR A 136 -24.94 -14.13 -4.41
N ASP A 137 -24.97 -14.68 -5.62
CA ASP A 137 -25.41 -16.06 -5.90
C ASP A 137 -24.25 -17.07 -5.94
N GLY A 138 -23.01 -16.63 -5.68
CA GLY A 138 -21.81 -17.47 -5.78
C GLY A 138 -21.50 -18.35 -4.56
N PRO A 139 -20.35 -19.04 -4.55
CA PRO A 139 -19.83 -19.79 -3.41
C PRO A 139 -19.68 -18.91 -2.17
N LEU A 140 -20.39 -19.26 -1.09
CA LEU A 140 -20.40 -18.55 0.18
C LEU A 140 -20.19 -19.55 1.31
N CYS A 141 -19.22 -19.28 2.18
CA CYS A 141 -18.96 -20.00 3.41
C CYS A 141 -19.24 -19.08 4.59
N LEU A 142 -20.30 -19.35 5.35
CA LEU A 142 -20.60 -18.64 6.59
C LEU A 142 -20.00 -19.36 7.80
N ILE A 143 -19.19 -18.62 8.54
CA ILE A 143 -18.34 -19.17 9.60
C ILE A 143 -18.82 -18.57 10.92
N PRO A 144 -19.22 -19.39 11.91
CA PRO A 144 -19.56 -18.88 13.22
C PRO A 144 -18.37 -18.14 13.82
N SER A 145 -18.64 -16.94 14.35
CA SER A 145 -17.65 -16.13 15.06
C SER A 145 -18.09 -15.90 16.50
N GLU A 146 -17.11 -15.82 17.39
CA GLU A 146 -17.32 -15.36 18.76
C GLU A 146 -17.32 -13.83 18.86
N ARG A 147 -16.68 -13.16 17.89
CA ARG A 147 -16.46 -11.72 17.89
C ARG A 147 -16.83 -11.11 16.55
N THR A 148 -17.42 -9.93 16.62
CA THR A 148 -17.66 -9.08 15.47
C THR A 148 -16.36 -8.38 15.06
N TYR A 149 -16.27 -7.95 13.80
CA TYR A 149 -15.11 -7.21 13.31
C TYR A 149 -14.92 -5.91 14.10
N ALA A 150 -16.03 -5.21 14.41
CA ALA A 150 -16.03 -4.02 15.25
C ALA A 150 -15.47 -4.29 16.66
N GLU A 151 -15.70 -5.47 17.24
CA GLU A 151 -15.07 -5.84 18.52
C GLU A 151 -13.57 -6.08 18.38
N LEU A 152 -13.10 -6.67 17.28
CA LEU A 152 -11.67 -6.85 17.02
C LEU A 152 -10.96 -5.50 16.86
N VAL A 153 -11.53 -4.57 16.10
CA VAL A 153 -11.01 -3.20 15.95
C VAL A 153 -10.95 -2.49 17.30
N ARG A 154 -12.01 -2.57 18.12
CA ARG A 154 -11.98 -2.00 19.48
C ARG A 154 -10.89 -2.62 20.37
N ILE A 155 -10.61 -3.92 20.22
CA ILE A 155 -9.55 -4.58 20.98
C ILE A 155 -8.18 -4.09 20.51
N GLN A 156 -7.96 -3.99 19.20
CA GLN A 156 -6.77 -3.39 18.61
C GLN A 156 -6.55 -1.98 19.15
N ASP A 157 -7.54 -1.10 19.06
CA ASP A 157 -7.43 0.29 19.51
C ASP A 157 -7.08 0.41 21.00
N GLN A 158 -7.71 -0.42 21.84
CA GLN A 158 -7.40 -0.43 23.27
C GLN A 158 -5.96 -0.86 23.55
N ILE A 159 -5.44 -1.85 22.81
CA ILE A 159 -4.07 -2.32 22.99
C ILE A 159 -3.09 -1.25 22.49
N THR A 160 -3.33 -0.69 21.30
CA THR A 160 -2.53 0.40 20.73
C THR A 160 -2.45 1.60 21.68
N THR A 161 -3.57 2.02 22.24
CA THR A 161 -3.63 3.15 23.19
C THR A 161 -2.91 2.85 24.50
N THR A 162 -2.97 1.60 24.98
CA THR A 162 -2.40 1.24 26.30
C THR A 162 -0.90 0.97 26.24
N TRP A 163 -0.38 0.49 25.09
CA TRP A 163 1.02 0.06 24.93
C TRP A 163 1.64 0.44 23.57
N PRO A 164 1.69 1.73 23.19
CA PRO A 164 2.11 2.15 21.84
C PRO A 164 3.57 1.82 21.51
N GLU A 165 4.47 1.78 22.51
CA GLU A 165 5.92 1.65 22.31
C GLU A 165 6.42 0.19 22.27
N GLU A 166 5.53 -0.79 22.44
CA GLU A 166 5.93 -2.18 22.74
C GLU A 166 5.84 -3.15 21.56
N MET A 167 5.21 -2.76 20.44
CA MET A 167 4.79 -3.63 19.34
C MET A 167 5.36 -3.17 17.98
N THR A 168 5.56 -4.10 17.05
CA THR A 168 5.94 -3.81 15.65
C THR A 168 4.75 -3.73 14.71
N GLY A 169 3.65 -4.38 15.09
CA GLY A 169 2.43 -4.45 14.32
C GLY A 169 1.27 -4.89 15.19
N ILE A 170 0.07 -4.42 14.89
CA ILE A 170 -1.16 -4.90 15.52
C ILE A 170 -2.30 -4.78 14.52
N PHE A 171 -3.05 -5.86 14.31
CA PHE A 171 -4.13 -5.87 13.32
C PHE A 171 -5.18 -6.95 13.64
N PRO A 172 -6.44 -6.77 13.19
CA PRO A 172 -7.47 -7.78 13.29
C PRO A 172 -7.19 -8.86 12.24
N ASP A 173 -7.08 -10.11 12.67
CA ASP A 173 -7.06 -11.26 11.78
C ASP A 173 -8.47 -11.82 11.63
N VAL A 174 -9.08 -11.53 10.49
CA VAL A 174 -10.42 -12.01 10.13
C VAL A 174 -10.45 -13.52 9.89
N VAL A 175 -9.32 -14.15 9.58
CA VAL A 175 -9.26 -15.60 9.34
C VAL A 175 -9.41 -16.34 10.65
N THR A 176 -8.72 -15.93 11.71
CA THR A 176 -8.83 -16.56 13.05
C THR A 176 -9.91 -15.95 13.93
N GLY A 177 -10.32 -14.71 13.67
CA GLY A 177 -11.24 -13.95 14.53
C GLY A 177 -10.56 -13.43 15.80
N GLN A 178 -9.28 -13.06 15.71
CA GLN A 178 -8.44 -12.58 16.80
C GLN A 178 -7.75 -11.26 16.40
N VAL A 179 -7.17 -10.56 17.36
CA VAL A 179 -6.22 -9.47 17.09
C VAL A 179 -4.82 -10.02 17.21
N ILE A 180 -4.03 -9.93 16.15
CA ILE A 180 -2.61 -10.30 16.15
C ILE A 180 -1.81 -9.10 16.65
N VAL A 181 -0.96 -9.35 17.65
CA VAL A 181 0.02 -8.40 18.19
C VAL A 181 1.41 -8.93 17.88
N GLU A 182 2.18 -8.16 17.13
CA GLU A 182 3.54 -8.52 16.74
C GLU A 182 4.58 -7.80 17.59
N LEU A 183 5.61 -8.55 18.01
CA LEU A 183 6.70 -8.05 18.84
C LEU A 183 8.06 -8.31 18.18
N VAL A 184 9.00 -7.36 18.32
CA VAL A 184 10.41 -7.58 17.98
C VAL A 184 11.00 -8.72 18.80
N ALA A 185 10.62 -8.87 20.07
CA ALA A 185 11.16 -9.89 20.97
C ALA A 185 10.09 -10.34 21.97
N SER A 186 10.18 -11.59 22.42
CA SER A 186 9.25 -12.14 23.43
C SER A 186 9.20 -11.25 24.68
N ASN A 187 7.99 -10.99 25.17
CA ASN A 187 7.78 -10.20 26.39
C ASN A 187 6.75 -10.89 27.27
N ALA A 188 7.25 -11.74 28.18
CA ALA A 188 6.40 -12.52 29.08
C ALA A 188 5.47 -11.67 29.95
N GLU A 189 5.83 -10.42 30.28
CA GLU A 189 4.96 -9.54 31.07
C GLU A 189 3.83 -8.95 30.22
N LEU A 190 4.11 -8.52 28.99
CA LEU A 190 3.07 -8.05 28.06
C LEU A 190 2.17 -9.20 27.63
N GLU A 191 2.73 -10.35 27.25
CA GLU A 191 1.99 -11.57 26.91
C GLU A 191 1.05 -11.98 28.06
N ARG A 192 1.54 -11.96 29.30
CA ARG A 192 0.72 -12.26 30.48
C ARG A 192 -0.40 -11.22 30.67
N ARG A 193 -0.12 -9.93 30.52
CA ARG A 193 -1.13 -8.86 30.64
C ARG A 193 -2.20 -8.94 29.55
N LEU A 194 -1.79 -9.19 28.31
CA LEU A 194 -2.70 -9.37 27.18
C LEU A 194 -3.56 -10.62 27.39
N SER A 195 -2.97 -11.74 27.78
CA SER A 195 -3.69 -12.97 28.10
C SER A 195 -4.67 -12.80 29.27
N GLU A 196 -4.28 -12.10 30.34
CA GLU A 196 -5.15 -11.83 31.49
C GLU A 196 -6.34 -10.92 31.15
N ARG A 197 -6.15 -9.96 30.23
CA ARG A 197 -7.16 -8.96 29.91
C ARG A 197 -8.07 -9.37 28.75
N TYR A 198 -7.50 -9.95 27.71
CA TYR A 198 -8.17 -10.24 26.43
C TYR A 198 -8.32 -11.74 26.16
N GLY A 199 -7.63 -12.60 26.90
CA GLY A 199 -7.75 -14.04 26.76
C GLY A 199 -7.36 -14.53 25.37
N ASP A 200 -8.26 -15.28 24.74
CA ASP A 200 -8.12 -15.80 23.38
C ASP A 200 -8.53 -14.78 22.30
N ALA A 201 -8.90 -13.56 22.66
CA ALA A 201 -9.16 -12.51 21.67
C ALA A 201 -7.89 -11.96 21.03
N VAL A 202 -6.73 -12.19 21.65
CA VAL A 202 -5.43 -11.65 21.24
C VAL A 202 -4.44 -12.78 21.07
N GLN A 203 -3.80 -12.82 19.92
CA GLN A 203 -2.66 -13.68 19.64
C GLN A 203 -1.40 -12.84 19.61
N VAL A 204 -0.36 -13.25 20.35
CA VAL A 204 0.95 -12.59 20.30
C VAL A 204 1.89 -13.41 19.43
N THR A 205 2.52 -12.74 18.47
CA THR A 205 3.51 -13.31 17.56
C THR A 205 4.83 -12.56 17.73
N VAL A 206 5.96 -13.29 17.69
CA VAL A 206 7.30 -12.69 17.74
C VAL A 206 7.91 -12.80 16.35
N THR A 207 8.17 -11.68 15.71
CA THR A 207 8.60 -11.61 14.30
C THR A 207 10.10 -11.33 14.11
N GLY A 208 10.82 -10.93 15.18
CA GLY A 208 12.25 -10.60 15.12
C GLY A 208 13.16 -11.59 15.86
N LEU A 209 13.23 -11.46 17.18
CA LEU A 209 14.18 -12.12 18.07
C LEU A 209 13.48 -13.20 18.87
N VAL A 210 13.65 -14.44 18.41
CA VAL A 210 13.12 -15.62 19.08
C VAL A 210 14.00 -15.99 20.28
N ALA A 211 13.39 -16.15 21.46
CA ALA A 211 14.10 -16.57 22.65
C ALA A 211 14.52 -18.05 22.56
N ILE A 212 15.82 -18.32 22.68
CA ILE A 212 16.35 -19.69 22.74
C ILE A 212 16.36 -20.16 24.19
N ALA A 213 15.69 -21.26 24.50
CA ALA A 213 15.74 -21.87 25.83
C ALA A 213 17.14 -22.42 26.15
N PRO A 214 17.59 -22.41 27.42
CA PRO A 214 18.93 -22.88 27.76
C PRO A 214 19.09 -24.39 27.47
N GLY A 215 19.81 -24.73 26.40
CA GLY A 215 20.18 -26.10 26.05
C GLY A 215 19.47 -26.71 24.83
N GLU A 216 18.64 -25.94 24.13
CA GLU A 216 18.09 -26.31 22.82
C GLU A 216 18.94 -25.73 21.69
N ASP A 217 19.21 -26.54 20.66
CA ASP A 217 19.67 -26.02 19.37
C ASP A 217 18.51 -25.21 18.74
N PRO A 218 18.79 -24.15 17.96
CA PRO A 218 17.75 -23.33 17.36
C PRO A 218 16.90 -24.20 16.42
N ASP A 219 15.70 -24.56 16.88
CA ASP A 219 14.64 -25.14 16.06
C ASP A 219 13.85 -23.95 15.47
N PRO A 220 13.78 -23.80 14.14
CA PRO A 220 12.93 -22.78 13.52
C PRO A 220 11.47 -23.19 13.72
N GLY A 221 10.93 -22.84 14.89
CA GLY A 221 9.49 -22.92 15.19
C GLY A 221 8.69 -21.98 14.27
N PRO A 222 7.35 -22.09 14.26
CA PRO A 222 6.50 -21.44 13.27
C PRO A 222 6.43 -19.93 13.53
N GLY A 223 7.41 -19.18 13.03
CA GLY A 223 7.31 -17.74 12.86
C GLY A 223 6.65 -17.48 11.51
N SER A 224 5.34 -17.30 11.46
CA SER A 224 4.71 -16.84 10.22
C SER A 224 5.14 -15.39 9.99
N VAL A 225 5.91 -15.14 8.94
CA VAL A 225 6.04 -13.81 8.34
C VAL A 225 4.80 -13.65 7.46
N PRO A 226 3.90 -12.69 7.69
CA PRO A 226 2.82 -12.42 6.74
C PRO A 226 3.40 -11.83 5.45
N PRO A 227 2.78 -12.07 4.28
CA PRO A 227 3.17 -11.41 3.04
C PRO A 227 3.09 -9.90 3.24
N SER A 228 4.11 -9.18 2.79
CA SER A 228 4.09 -7.73 2.67
C SER A 228 2.89 -7.32 1.83
N THR A 229 1.94 -6.62 2.44
CA THR A 229 0.86 -5.95 1.70
C THR A 229 1.50 -4.96 0.72
N PRO A 230 1.15 -4.98 -0.58
CA PRO A 230 1.56 -3.93 -1.49
C PRO A 230 1.05 -2.57 -0.98
N ALA A 231 1.88 -1.54 -1.15
CA ALA A 231 1.50 -0.18 -0.83
C ALA A 231 0.16 0.18 -1.50
N PRO A 232 -0.72 0.96 -0.85
CA PRO A 232 -1.94 1.42 -1.47
C PRO A 232 -1.59 2.25 -2.71
N THR A 233 -2.13 1.84 -3.85
CA THR A 233 -2.17 2.62 -5.08
C THR A 233 -3.08 3.82 -4.82
N ASN A 234 -2.50 5.00 -4.55
CA ASN A 234 -3.27 6.23 -4.53
C ASN A 234 -3.51 6.72 -5.97
N PRO A 235 -4.73 7.15 -6.33
CA PRO A 235 -5.01 7.81 -7.59
C PRO A 235 -4.74 9.32 -7.51
N GLY A 236 -4.12 9.86 -8.56
CA GLY A 236 -4.14 11.29 -8.90
C GLY A 236 -2.83 12.02 -8.66
N THR A 237 -2.02 12.16 -9.70
CA THR A 237 -0.82 13.01 -9.73
C THR A 237 -0.87 13.89 -10.98
N ALA A 238 -0.50 15.17 -10.83
CA ALA A 238 -0.56 16.27 -11.80
C ALA A 238 0.54 16.26 -12.87
N GLU A 239 0.31 16.90 -14.02
CA GLU A 239 1.29 17.12 -15.12
C GLU A 239 1.96 18.52 -15.01
N PRO A 240 3.07 18.77 -15.74
CA PRO A 240 3.99 19.85 -15.49
C PRO A 240 3.54 21.17 -16.14
N GLY A 241 3.17 22.13 -15.31
CA GLY A 241 3.38 23.52 -15.64
C GLY A 241 4.87 23.81 -15.59
N THR A 242 5.38 24.63 -16.53
CA THR A 242 6.69 25.27 -16.37
C THR A 242 6.56 26.28 -15.22
N THR A 243 6.54 25.77 -13.98
CA THR A 243 6.38 26.58 -12.78
C THR A 243 7.75 27.13 -12.44
N GLU A 244 7.89 28.46 -12.44
CA GLU A 244 9.14 29.10 -12.04
C GLU A 244 9.57 28.58 -10.66
N ALA A 245 10.84 28.20 -10.53
CA ALA A 245 11.40 27.70 -9.29
C ALA A 245 11.17 28.74 -8.16
N GLY A 246 10.40 28.33 -7.15
CA GLY A 246 10.24 29.12 -5.93
C GLY A 246 11.58 29.25 -5.20
N THR A 247 11.87 30.44 -4.69
CA THR A 247 12.91 30.67 -3.67
C THR A 247 12.38 30.39 -2.26
N GLU A 248 13.24 30.32 -1.24
CA GLU A 248 12.85 30.19 0.19
C GLU A 248 11.82 31.25 0.65
N ASP A 249 11.80 32.43 0.02
CA ASP A 249 10.84 33.51 0.32
C ASP A 249 9.52 33.41 -0.47
N SER A 250 9.29 32.33 -1.22
CA SER A 250 8.10 32.19 -2.05
C SER A 250 6.87 31.85 -1.22
N GLU A 251 5.73 32.37 -1.68
CA GLU A 251 4.44 31.91 -1.23
C GLU A 251 4.07 30.65 -2.02
N TYR A 252 3.59 29.64 -1.31
CA TYR A 252 3.16 28.37 -1.85
C TYR A 252 1.68 28.17 -1.59
N ARG A 253 1.02 27.49 -2.52
CA ARG A 253 -0.33 26.97 -2.39
C ARG A 253 -0.28 25.45 -2.36
N ALA A 254 -1.02 24.85 -1.44
CA ALA A 254 -1.23 23.40 -1.41
C ALA A 254 -2.70 23.09 -1.17
N ALA A 255 -3.17 21.98 -1.73
CA ALA A 255 -4.42 21.35 -1.37
C ALA A 255 -4.08 20.03 -0.68
N GLY A 256 -4.58 19.82 0.53
CA GLY A 256 -4.24 18.63 1.28
C GLY A 256 -5.03 18.49 2.57
N PHE A 257 -4.84 17.34 3.20
CA PHE A 257 -5.47 16.98 4.45
C PHE A 257 -4.71 17.65 5.59
N VAL A 258 -5.41 18.23 6.57
CA VAL A 258 -4.78 18.76 7.79
C VAL A 258 -5.28 17.97 8.98
N LEU A 259 -4.36 17.54 9.85
CA LEU A 259 -4.68 16.78 11.05
C LEU A 259 -3.93 17.31 12.27
N GLU A 260 -4.62 17.38 13.42
CA GLU A 260 -4.05 17.63 14.74
C GLU A 260 -4.56 16.56 15.70
N ASP A 261 -3.71 16.04 16.59
CA ASP A 261 -4.10 15.14 17.66
C ASP A 261 -3.25 15.32 18.93
N ASP A 262 -3.34 14.40 19.90
CA ASP A 262 -2.58 14.52 21.16
C ASP A 262 -1.06 14.34 20.99
N SER A 263 -0.62 13.78 19.86
CA SER A 263 0.78 13.48 19.56
C SER A 263 1.50 14.62 18.83
N HIS A 264 0.77 15.40 18.02
CA HIS A 264 1.33 16.52 17.27
C HIS A 264 0.33 17.68 17.08
N GLY A 265 0.87 18.89 16.83
CA GLY A 265 0.07 20.04 16.42
C GLY A 265 -0.53 19.85 15.02
N PRO A 266 -1.21 20.86 14.46
CA PRO A 266 -1.81 20.74 13.13
C PRO A 266 -0.74 20.59 12.05
N GLN A 267 -0.84 19.51 11.27
CA GLN A 267 0.08 19.16 10.20
C GLN A 267 -0.65 19.10 8.86
N LEU A 268 -0.04 19.67 7.81
CA LEU A 268 -0.45 19.46 6.43
C LEU A 268 0.08 18.12 5.95
N CYS A 269 -0.83 17.18 5.79
CA CYS A 269 -0.61 15.81 5.39
C CYS A 269 -0.79 15.61 3.89
N PHE A 270 0.06 14.77 3.32
CA PHE A 270 0.07 14.43 1.89
C PHE A 270 -0.37 12.99 1.64
N GLY A 271 -1.34 12.57 2.45
CA GLY A 271 -1.95 11.25 2.48
C GLY A 271 -2.62 11.03 3.82
N SER A 272 -3.73 10.28 3.84
CA SER A 272 -4.41 9.84 5.06
C SER A 272 -4.42 8.31 5.10
N GLY A 273 -4.11 7.71 6.25
CA GLY A 273 -4.38 6.29 6.44
C GLY A 273 -5.89 6.01 6.47
N ASP A 274 -6.31 4.83 5.99
CA ASP A 274 -7.69 4.34 6.09
C ASP A 274 -8.06 3.94 7.54
N SER A 275 -7.99 4.89 8.47
CA SER A 275 -8.31 4.71 9.89
C SER A 275 -9.19 5.85 10.42
N TYR A 276 -9.89 5.57 11.53
CA TYR A 276 -10.66 6.58 12.26
C TYR A 276 -10.31 6.51 13.76
N PRO A 277 -9.68 7.54 14.36
CA PRO A 277 -9.22 8.77 13.70
C PRO A 277 -8.12 8.49 12.67
N PRO A 278 -8.07 9.29 11.59
CA PRO A 278 -7.02 9.17 10.58
C PRO A 278 -5.65 9.39 11.21
N GLN A 279 -4.63 8.75 10.65
CA GLN A 279 -3.24 9.02 11.01
C GLN A 279 -2.51 9.55 9.79
N CYS A 280 -1.71 10.58 9.99
CA CYS A 280 -0.80 11.11 8.99
C CYS A 280 0.36 11.85 9.66
N GLY A 281 1.48 11.93 8.95
CA GLY A 281 2.58 12.81 9.29
C GLY A 281 2.80 13.79 8.14
N GLY A 282 3.20 15.01 8.45
CA GLY A 282 3.35 16.03 7.43
C GLY A 282 4.12 17.27 7.87
N ILE A 283 3.87 18.38 7.20
CA ILE A 283 4.50 19.68 7.50
C ILE A 283 3.73 20.35 8.64
N ASP A 284 4.43 20.77 9.69
CA ASP A 284 3.82 21.49 10.82
C ASP A 284 3.29 22.86 10.39
N ILE A 285 2.01 23.16 10.66
CA ILE A 285 1.44 24.49 10.39
C ILE A 285 1.50 25.34 11.67
N THR A 286 2.36 26.34 11.69
CA THR A 286 2.72 27.04 12.94
C THR A 286 1.66 28.05 13.43
N ASN A 287 0.75 28.48 12.55
CA ASN A 287 -0.28 29.47 12.83
C ASN A 287 -1.71 29.01 12.47
N TRP A 288 -1.94 27.70 12.47
CA TRP A 288 -3.27 27.13 12.26
C TRP A 288 -4.24 27.48 13.38
N ASN A 289 -5.53 27.59 13.05
CA ASN A 289 -6.59 27.80 14.01
C ASN A 289 -7.89 27.09 13.58
N TRP A 290 -8.29 26.06 14.32
CA TRP A 290 -9.51 25.31 14.05
C TRP A 290 -10.80 26.14 14.15
N ASP A 291 -10.80 27.25 14.89
CA ASP A 291 -11.97 28.14 14.99
C ASP A 291 -12.29 28.86 13.67
N ASP A 292 -11.33 28.90 12.73
CA ASP A 292 -11.46 29.61 11.46
C ASP A 292 -11.96 28.70 10.32
N VAL A 293 -12.07 27.38 10.56
CA VAL A 293 -12.44 26.37 9.54
C VAL A 293 -13.53 25.41 10.04
N THR A 294 -14.15 24.68 9.10
CA THR A 294 -14.99 23.52 9.45
C THR A 294 -14.12 22.28 9.41
N TYR A 295 -14.24 21.42 10.42
CA TYR A 295 -13.42 20.21 10.60
C TYR A 295 -14.28 19.03 11.09
N GLU A 296 -13.73 17.83 10.98
CA GLU A 296 -14.24 16.57 11.51
C GLU A 296 -13.47 16.16 12.77
N GLY A 297 -14.10 15.33 13.61
CA GLY A 297 -13.54 14.92 14.89
C GLY A 297 -13.69 15.95 16.01
N GLY A 298 -12.81 15.89 17.00
CA GLY A 298 -12.88 16.70 18.21
C GLY A 298 -13.91 16.21 19.24
N GLU A 299 -13.97 16.91 20.37
CA GLU A 299 -14.85 16.56 21.50
C GLU A 299 -16.36 16.69 21.18
N ASP A 300 -16.69 17.45 20.15
CA ASP A 300 -18.07 17.77 19.73
C ASP A 300 -18.59 16.86 18.60
N ALA A 301 -17.79 15.91 18.09
CA ALA A 301 -18.19 14.94 17.07
C ALA A 301 -19.19 13.89 17.59
N GLU A 302 -19.90 13.22 16.67
CA GLU A 302 -20.81 12.12 17.00
C GLU A 302 -20.08 10.96 17.72
N GLU A 303 -18.83 10.72 17.32
CA GLU A 303 -17.84 9.90 18.05
C GLU A 303 -16.69 10.80 18.54
N PRO A 304 -16.69 11.23 19.81
CA PRO A 304 -15.71 12.16 20.33
C PRO A 304 -14.28 11.61 20.27
N THR A 305 -13.36 12.42 19.73
CA THR A 305 -11.93 12.12 19.65
C THR A 305 -11.12 13.39 19.94
N THR A 306 -9.86 13.24 20.33
CA THR A 306 -8.94 14.39 20.47
C THR A 306 -8.40 14.86 19.12
N ALA A 307 -8.46 14.00 18.10
CA ALA A 307 -8.03 14.34 16.76
C ALA A 307 -9.04 15.26 16.06
N ARG A 308 -8.53 16.21 15.27
CA ARG A 308 -9.31 17.10 14.39
C ARG A 308 -8.71 17.08 13.01
N TRP A 309 -9.55 17.00 11.98
CA TRP A 309 -9.04 16.93 10.62
C TRP A 309 -9.99 17.50 9.56
N GLY A 310 -9.48 17.67 8.35
CA GLY A 310 -10.25 18.00 7.16
C GLY A 310 -9.37 18.36 5.97
N ASP A 311 -9.98 18.51 4.80
CA ASP A 311 -9.28 18.87 3.56
C ASP A 311 -9.32 20.37 3.29
N TYR A 312 -8.15 20.97 3.13
CA TYR A 312 -8.00 22.41 2.97
C TYR A 312 -7.08 22.80 1.82
N VAL A 313 -7.39 23.95 1.23
CA VAL A 313 -6.42 24.73 0.48
C VAL A 313 -5.76 25.69 1.45
N VAL A 314 -4.44 25.63 1.50
CA VAL A 314 -3.58 26.50 2.30
C VAL A 314 -2.67 27.31 1.40
N VAL A 315 -2.41 28.55 1.80
CA VAL A 315 -1.49 29.48 1.13
C VAL A 315 -0.57 30.07 2.19
N GLY A 316 0.74 30.03 1.95
CA GLY A 316 1.71 30.37 2.99
C GLY A 316 3.17 30.22 2.57
N THR A 317 4.07 30.47 3.51
CA THR A 317 5.52 30.29 3.32
C THR A 317 5.96 28.96 3.91
N TYR A 318 6.81 28.24 3.20
CA TYR A 318 7.39 26.96 3.63
C TYR A 318 8.86 27.12 4.03
N ASP A 319 9.19 26.74 5.26
CA ASP A 319 10.56 26.62 5.77
C ASP A 319 10.97 25.14 5.70
N ARG A 320 11.81 24.80 4.73
CA ARG A 320 12.30 23.44 4.48
C ARG A 320 13.15 22.92 5.63
N ASP A 321 14.06 23.75 6.17
CA ASP A 321 14.98 23.36 7.25
C ASP A 321 14.22 23.01 8.54
N ALA A 322 13.16 23.76 8.84
CA ALA A 322 12.31 23.51 10.00
C ALA A 322 11.18 22.51 9.72
N ASN A 323 10.94 22.18 8.45
CA ASN A 323 9.75 21.48 7.96
C ASN A 323 8.44 22.10 8.49
N THR A 324 8.30 23.41 8.33
CA THR A 324 7.12 24.15 8.81
C THR A 324 6.47 25.00 7.72
N PHE A 325 5.14 25.10 7.77
CA PHE A 325 4.33 25.96 6.92
C PHE A 325 3.70 27.08 7.75
N THR A 326 3.72 28.30 7.24
CA THR A 326 3.08 29.45 7.90
C THR A 326 2.08 30.06 6.95
N LEU A 327 0.79 29.99 7.30
CA LEU A 327 -0.29 30.55 6.49
C LEU A 327 -0.15 32.06 6.35
N THR A 328 -0.23 32.55 5.13
CA THR A 328 -0.31 33.99 4.79
C THR A 328 -1.75 34.41 4.46
N GLU A 329 -2.58 33.45 4.06
CA GLU A 329 -4.01 33.62 3.84
C GLU A 329 -4.85 32.66 4.72
N PRO A 330 -6.13 32.98 5.00
CA PRO A 330 -7.01 32.04 5.67
C PRO A 330 -7.18 30.74 4.87
N ALA A 331 -7.04 29.61 5.56
CA ALA A 331 -7.35 28.30 4.98
C ALA A 331 -8.82 28.22 4.59
N ARG A 332 -9.11 27.42 3.56
CA ARG A 332 -10.49 27.19 3.09
C ARG A 332 -10.68 25.73 2.68
N PRO A 333 -11.91 25.20 2.68
CA PRO A 333 -12.17 23.86 2.16
C PRO A 333 -11.73 23.71 0.71
N VAL A 334 -11.26 22.50 0.38
CA VAL A 334 -10.98 22.08 -1.02
C VAL A 334 -12.26 22.06 -1.86
N LYS A 335 -12.07 22.18 -3.17
CA LYS A 335 -13.10 21.99 -4.21
C LYS A 335 -12.47 21.18 -5.33
N ASP A 336 -13.28 20.54 -6.16
CA ASP A 336 -12.77 19.78 -7.32
C ASP A 336 -11.82 20.60 -8.20
N SER A 337 -12.12 21.90 -8.39
CA SER A 337 -11.28 22.81 -9.17
C SER A 337 -9.93 23.19 -8.53
N ASP A 338 -9.70 22.79 -7.27
CA ASP A 338 -8.48 23.10 -6.54
C ASP A 338 -7.39 22.06 -6.72
N PHE A 339 -7.78 20.87 -7.14
CA PHE A 339 -6.90 19.83 -7.61
C PHE A 339 -6.52 20.16 -9.06
N PRO A 340 -5.25 20.05 -9.44
CA PRO A 340 -4.87 20.12 -10.84
C PRO A 340 -5.62 19.05 -11.64
N GLU A 341 -5.97 19.36 -12.90
CA GLU A 341 -6.47 18.34 -13.82
C GLU A 341 -5.38 17.26 -13.94
N GLU A 342 -5.78 16.00 -13.80
CA GLU A 342 -4.85 14.87 -14.01
C GLU A 342 -4.25 15.00 -15.42
N PRO A 343 -2.96 14.68 -15.57
CA PRO A 343 -2.39 14.39 -16.87
C PRO A 343 -3.34 13.52 -17.67
N GLU A 344 -3.58 13.89 -18.91
CA GLU A 344 -4.10 12.88 -19.82
C GLU A 344 -2.94 11.90 -20.03
N ARG A 345 -3.08 10.67 -19.50
CA ARG A 345 -2.15 9.58 -19.83
C ARG A 345 -2.00 9.52 -21.35
N ASP A 346 -0.77 9.42 -21.84
CA ASP A 346 -0.51 9.24 -23.26
C ASP A 346 -0.90 7.82 -23.68
N ASP A 347 -2.21 7.62 -23.84
CA ASP A 347 -2.84 6.40 -24.34
C ASP A 347 -2.72 6.34 -25.88
N SER A 348 -1.62 6.83 -26.45
CA SER A 348 -1.34 6.71 -27.89
C SER A 348 -0.48 5.47 -28.18
N THR A 349 -0.47 5.06 -29.44
CA THR A 349 0.47 4.05 -29.92
C THR A 349 1.65 4.76 -30.60
N PRO A 350 2.90 4.45 -30.21
CA PRO A 350 4.07 5.05 -30.87
C PRO A 350 4.38 4.40 -32.22
N CYS A 351 3.72 3.29 -32.56
CA CYS A 351 3.87 2.63 -33.85
C CYS A 351 3.00 3.28 -34.93
N ASP A 352 3.57 3.43 -36.13
CA ASP A 352 2.81 3.79 -37.31
C ASP A 352 1.76 2.70 -37.64
N GLU A 353 0.60 3.11 -38.15
CA GLU A 353 -0.43 2.18 -38.59
C GLU A 353 0.09 1.27 -39.74
N PRO A 354 -0.08 -0.06 -39.65
CA PRO A 354 0.40 -0.98 -40.66
C PRO A 354 -0.35 -0.85 -42.00
N GLU A 355 0.25 -1.35 -43.09
CA GLU A 355 -0.39 -1.36 -44.40
C GLU A 355 -1.69 -2.19 -44.37
N GLY A 356 -2.84 -1.51 -44.54
CA GLY A 356 -4.16 -2.12 -44.45
C GLY A 356 -4.92 -1.81 -43.16
N GLY A 357 -4.29 -1.09 -42.24
CA GLY A 357 -4.86 -0.65 -40.97
C GLY A 357 -4.67 -1.65 -39.84
N TRP A 358 -4.87 -1.18 -38.61
CA TRP A 358 -4.89 -2.07 -37.45
C TRP A 358 -6.07 -3.06 -37.55
N PRO A 359 -5.88 -4.34 -37.19
CA PRO A 359 -7.00 -5.27 -37.07
C PRO A 359 -8.01 -4.76 -36.03
N ALA A 360 -9.26 -5.24 -36.09
CA ALA A 360 -10.25 -4.86 -35.08
C ALA A 360 -9.95 -5.59 -33.76
N ALA A 361 -9.94 -4.85 -32.66
CA ALA A 361 -9.88 -5.38 -31.31
C ALA A 361 -10.80 -4.58 -30.38
N THR A 362 -11.13 -5.19 -29.26
CA THR A 362 -11.84 -4.59 -28.13
C THR A 362 -10.91 -4.40 -26.94
N GLU A 363 -11.31 -3.59 -25.97
CA GLU A 363 -10.59 -3.43 -24.70
C GLU A 363 -10.43 -4.77 -23.96
N GLU A 364 -11.45 -5.64 -24.01
CA GLU A 364 -11.37 -6.99 -23.43
C GLU A 364 -10.32 -7.87 -24.13
N ASP A 365 -10.17 -7.75 -25.46
CA ASP A 365 -9.13 -8.46 -26.19
C ASP A 365 -7.72 -8.01 -25.78
N LEU A 366 -7.54 -6.71 -25.48
CA LEU A 366 -6.28 -6.16 -25.00
C LEU A 366 -5.96 -6.60 -23.57
N ALA A 367 -6.93 -6.53 -22.67
CA ALA A 367 -6.76 -6.94 -21.27
C ALA A 367 -6.40 -8.42 -21.15
N ASN A 368 -7.10 -9.30 -21.89
CA ASN A 368 -6.77 -10.72 -21.90
C ASN A 368 -5.36 -10.97 -22.45
N ALA A 369 -4.97 -10.26 -23.50
CA ALA A 369 -3.62 -10.38 -24.06
C ALA A 369 -2.54 -9.88 -23.11
N ALA A 370 -2.79 -8.80 -22.35
CA ALA A 370 -1.87 -8.31 -21.33
C ALA A 370 -1.62 -9.38 -20.26
N ASN A 371 -2.68 -10.01 -19.73
CA ASN A 371 -2.56 -11.09 -18.75
C ASN A 371 -1.85 -12.33 -19.31
N ASP A 372 -2.07 -12.67 -20.59
CA ASP A 372 -1.34 -13.77 -21.24
C ASP A 372 0.16 -13.46 -21.42
N ILE A 373 0.53 -12.18 -21.54
CA ILE A 373 1.91 -11.73 -21.72
C ILE A 373 2.66 -11.63 -20.40
N ASP A 374 2.04 -11.00 -19.40
CA ASP A 374 2.56 -10.81 -18.05
C ASP A 374 1.47 -11.12 -17.02
N PRO A 375 1.40 -12.38 -16.55
CA PRO A 375 0.39 -12.79 -15.59
C PRO A 375 0.66 -12.16 -14.23
N GLU A 376 -0.40 -11.82 -13.49
CA GLU A 376 -0.26 -11.17 -12.19
C GLU A 376 0.48 -12.07 -11.17
N PRO A 377 1.22 -11.48 -10.21
CA PRO A 377 1.90 -12.24 -9.17
C PRO A 377 0.93 -13.15 -8.40
N GLY A 378 1.10 -14.47 -8.55
CA GLY A 378 0.23 -15.48 -7.94
C GLY A 378 -0.58 -16.34 -8.93
N GLU A 379 -0.56 -16.01 -10.22
CA GLU A 379 -1.05 -16.89 -11.29
C GLU A 379 0.05 -17.85 -11.78
N GLU A 380 -0.31 -19.02 -12.31
CA GLU A 380 0.66 -19.95 -12.92
C GLU A 380 1.22 -19.36 -14.22
N GLY A 381 2.37 -18.69 -14.16
CA GLY A 381 3.07 -18.20 -15.34
C GLY A 381 4.24 -17.30 -15.00
N THR A 382 5.05 -17.02 -16.01
CA THR A 382 6.07 -15.97 -15.99
C THR A 382 5.86 -15.15 -17.25
N ALA A 383 6.24 -13.87 -17.22
CA ALA A 383 6.24 -13.03 -18.41
C ALA A 383 6.80 -13.81 -19.62
N ILE A 384 6.04 -13.88 -20.72
CA ILE A 384 6.43 -14.67 -21.90
C ILE A 384 7.50 -13.97 -22.74
N VAL A 385 7.77 -12.70 -22.42
CA VAL A 385 8.81 -11.87 -23.02
C VAL A 385 9.91 -11.58 -22.01
N ASP A 386 11.15 -11.84 -22.42
CA ASP A 386 12.31 -11.46 -21.63
C ASP A 386 12.50 -9.93 -21.67
N GLY A 387 12.71 -9.33 -20.50
CA GLY A 387 13.03 -7.91 -20.39
C GLY A 387 11.84 -6.98 -20.67
N LEU A 388 10.64 -7.38 -20.21
CA LEU A 388 9.43 -6.55 -20.26
C LEU A 388 9.67 -5.17 -19.63
N GLY A 389 9.37 -4.13 -20.40
CA GLY A 389 9.47 -2.72 -20.02
C GLY A 389 8.13 -2.07 -19.65
N GLY A 390 7.03 -2.83 -19.77
CA GLY A 390 5.67 -2.45 -19.41
C GLY A 390 4.66 -2.61 -20.55
N ILE A 391 3.37 -2.55 -20.20
CA ILE A 391 2.24 -2.74 -21.12
C ILE A 391 1.25 -1.59 -20.94
N TRP A 392 0.76 -1.02 -22.04
CA TRP A 392 -0.32 -0.02 -22.03
C TRP A 392 -1.22 -0.13 -23.26
N PHE A 393 -2.40 0.48 -23.18
CA PHE A 393 -3.41 0.39 -24.22
C PHE A 393 -3.60 1.73 -24.91
N ALA A 394 -3.46 1.76 -26.23
CA ALA A 394 -4.02 2.86 -26.98
C ALA A 394 -5.54 2.71 -27.09
N ARG A 395 -6.30 3.80 -26.95
CA ARG A 395 -7.78 3.75 -27.02
C ARG A 395 -8.34 4.03 -28.42
N GLU A 396 -7.65 4.86 -29.19
CA GLU A 396 -8.09 5.29 -30.52
C GLU A 396 -6.94 5.27 -31.53
N PRO A 397 -6.71 4.14 -32.25
CA PRO A 397 -7.41 2.85 -32.17
C PRO A 397 -6.97 1.99 -30.98
N PHE A 398 -7.75 0.94 -30.66
CA PHE A 398 -7.37 -0.07 -29.68
C PHE A 398 -6.11 -0.83 -30.14
N VAL A 399 -4.97 -0.54 -29.49
CA VAL A 399 -3.67 -1.17 -29.77
C VAL A 399 -3.00 -1.58 -28.48
N LEU A 400 -2.50 -2.82 -28.44
CA LEU A 400 -1.66 -3.32 -27.36
C LEU A 400 -0.25 -2.81 -27.58
N ASN A 401 0.24 -1.94 -26.70
CA ASN A 401 1.63 -1.51 -26.72
C ASN A 401 2.41 -2.33 -25.68
N VAL A 402 3.53 -2.91 -26.09
CA VAL A 402 4.41 -3.70 -25.22
C VAL A 402 5.82 -3.17 -25.33
N ALA A 403 6.35 -2.62 -24.24
CA ALA A 403 7.72 -2.17 -24.16
C ALA A 403 8.64 -3.36 -23.84
N VAL A 404 9.79 -3.47 -24.52
CA VAL A 404 10.80 -4.50 -24.25
C VAL A 404 12.22 -3.93 -24.34
N THR A 405 13.09 -4.39 -23.44
CA THR A 405 14.54 -4.09 -23.47
C THR A 405 15.33 -5.06 -24.36
N GLY A 406 14.71 -6.20 -24.70
CA GLY A 406 15.29 -7.28 -25.49
C GLY A 406 15.14 -7.10 -27.01
N ASP A 407 15.23 -8.22 -27.72
CA ASP A 407 15.04 -8.26 -29.17
C ASP A 407 13.54 -8.16 -29.53
N VAL A 408 13.20 -7.15 -30.33
CA VAL A 408 11.81 -6.85 -30.73
C VAL A 408 11.20 -7.97 -31.58
N ASP A 409 11.97 -8.60 -32.46
CA ASP A 409 11.46 -9.65 -33.36
C ASP A 409 11.15 -10.93 -32.57
N ASP A 410 11.97 -11.24 -31.56
CA ASP A 410 11.74 -12.37 -30.65
C ASP A 410 10.52 -12.12 -29.75
N ALA A 411 10.40 -10.90 -29.19
CA ALA A 411 9.23 -10.50 -28.42
C ALA A 411 7.94 -10.55 -29.26
N GLU A 412 7.98 -10.06 -30.50
CA GLU A 412 6.83 -10.16 -31.42
C GLU A 412 6.46 -11.62 -31.66
N THR A 413 7.44 -12.46 -31.95
CA THR A 413 7.20 -13.88 -32.20
C THR A 413 6.55 -14.56 -30.99
N ALA A 414 6.98 -14.24 -29.77
CA ALA A 414 6.42 -14.78 -28.54
C ALA A 414 4.97 -14.31 -28.31
N ILE A 415 4.72 -13.00 -28.41
CA ILE A 415 3.39 -12.42 -28.20
C ILE A 415 2.40 -12.90 -29.28
N ARG A 416 2.85 -13.01 -30.53
CA ARG A 416 2.02 -13.53 -31.64
C ARG A 416 1.63 -14.99 -31.48
N ALA A 417 2.24 -15.74 -30.57
CA ALA A 417 1.80 -17.10 -30.25
C ALA A 417 0.50 -17.13 -29.43
N VAL A 418 0.18 -16.03 -28.73
CA VAL A 418 -1.00 -15.90 -27.86
C VAL A 418 -1.98 -14.82 -28.34
N TYR A 419 -1.51 -13.82 -29.08
CA TYR A 419 -2.29 -12.66 -29.49
C TYR A 419 -2.15 -12.29 -30.98
N ASP A 420 -3.27 -12.36 -31.71
CA ASP A 420 -3.36 -12.05 -33.15
C ASP A 420 -3.89 -10.62 -33.44
N GLY A 421 -4.12 -9.80 -32.42
CA GLY A 421 -4.72 -8.47 -32.56
C GLY A 421 -3.71 -7.33 -32.84
N PRO A 422 -4.14 -6.05 -32.73
CA PRO A 422 -3.28 -4.89 -32.94
C PRO A 422 -2.18 -4.82 -31.89
N LEU A 423 -0.92 -4.90 -32.32
CA LEU A 423 0.25 -4.98 -31.46
C LEU A 423 1.30 -3.99 -31.93
N CYS A 424 1.79 -3.18 -31.00
CA CYS A 424 2.95 -2.33 -31.14
C CYS A 424 4.01 -2.77 -30.14
N ILE A 425 5.22 -3.06 -30.60
CA ILE A 425 6.33 -3.39 -29.71
C ILE A 425 7.33 -2.26 -29.73
N VAL A 426 7.67 -1.79 -28.54
CA VAL A 426 8.44 -0.57 -28.33
C VAL A 426 9.78 -0.93 -27.71
N PRO A 427 10.91 -0.72 -28.40
CA PRO A 427 12.22 -0.92 -27.79
C PRO A 427 12.45 0.16 -26.74
N VAL A 428 12.73 -0.26 -25.51
CA VAL A 428 12.98 0.63 -24.38
C VAL A 428 14.31 0.31 -23.68
N ARG A 429 14.69 1.15 -22.72
CA ARG A 429 16.00 1.04 -22.05
C ARG A 429 15.95 0.25 -20.76
N TYR A 430 14.88 0.40 -19.99
CA TYR A 430 14.70 -0.19 -18.67
C TYR A 430 13.56 -1.19 -18.67
N THR A 431 13.70 -2.26 -17.89
CA THR A 431 12.57 -3.15 -17.61
C THR A 431 11.63 -2.46 -16.62
N GLU A 432 10.37 -2.90 -16.59
CA GLU A 432 9.40 -2.38 -15.62
C GLU A 432 9.86 -2.66 -14.18
N ALA A 433 10.39 -3.85 -13.92
CA ALA A 433 10.95 -4.22 -12.63
C ALA A 433 12.09 -3.28 -12.18
N GLU A 434 13.00 -2.90 -13.10
CA GLU A 434 14.07 -1.94 -12.81
C GLU A 434 13.54 -0.53 -12.49
N LEU A 435 12.45 -0.11 -13.14
CA LEU A 435 11.81 1.18 -12.86
C LEU A 435 11.06 1.15 -11.53
N ILE A 436 10.37 0.06 -11.21
CA ILE A 436 9.68 -0.15 -9.92
C ILE A 436 10.69 -0.12 -8.77
N GLU A 437 11.79 -0.87 -8.88
CA GLU A 437 12.86 -0.86 -7.87
C GLU A 437 13.41 0.55 -7.68
N ARG A 438 13.72 1.25 -8.77
CA ARG A 438 14.22 2.63 -8.72
C ARG A 438 13.22 3.61 -8.12
N SER A 439 11.94 3.46 -8.44
CA SER A 439 10.86 4.28 -7.86
C SER A 439 10.80 4.12 -6.35
N GLN A 440 10.87 2.87 -5.87
CA GLN A 440 10.87 2.58 -4.44
C GLN A 440 12.11 3.16 -3.75
N ASP A 441 13.30 2.91 -4.30
CA ASP A 441 14.56 3.43 -3.75
C ASP A 441 14.54 4.97 -3.66
N LEU A 442 14.11 5.65 -4.72
CA LEU A 442 14.00 7.12 -4.74
C LEU A 442 13.07 7.61 -3.63
N TYR A 443 11.91 7.00 -3.49
CA TYR A 443 10.95 7.37 -2.45
C TYR A 443 11.52 7.17 -1.04
N PHE A 444 12.13 6.02 -0.76
CA PHE A 444 12.62 5.70 0.58
C PHE A 444 13.87 6.50 0.98
N ASP A 445 14.81 6.71 0.07
CA ASP A 445 16.07 7.42 0.36
C ASP A 445 15.89 8.93 0.51
N ASN A 446 14.82 9.50 -0.07
CA ASN A 446 14.58 10.95 -0.11
C ASN A 446 13.27 11.34 0.58
N ARG A 447 12.85 10.57 1.59
CA ARG A 447 11.68 10.88 2.41
C ARG A 447 11.80 12.28 3.02
N GLY A 448 10.87 13.16 2.66
CA GLY A 448 10.84 14.55 3.09
C GLY A 448 11.07 15.54 1.94
N ASP A 449 11.78 15.15 0.89
CA ASP A 449 11.96 15.96 -0.33
C ASP A 449 11.10 15.46 -1.49
N ILE A 450 10.89 14.13 -1.56
CA ILE A 450 9.97 13.48 -2.50
C ILE A 450 8.64 13.18 -1.80
N ASP A 451 7.56 13.63 -2.43
CA ASP A 451 6.19 13.38 -1.96
C ASP A 451 5.63 12.07 -2.54
N ALA A 452 5.81 11.85 -3.84
CA ALA A 452 5.37 10.65 -4.53
C ALA A 452 6.32 10.25 -5.65
N THR A 453 6.30 8.96 -5.98
CA THR A 453 6.98 8.39 -7.14
C THR A 453 6.04 7.45 -7.89
N GLY A 454 6.15 7.40 -9.20
CA GLY A 454 5.39 6.49 -10.05
C GLY A 454 6.24 5.95 -11.21
N VAL A 455 5.75 4.91 -11.88
CA VAL A 455 6.36 4.39 -13.11
C VAL A 455 5.48 4.74 -14.30
N ALA A 456 6.04 5.46 -15.26
CA ALA A 456 5.42 5.75 -16.55
C ALA A 456 6.00 4.81 -17.60
N VAL A 457 5.33 3.67 -17.82
CA VAL A 457 5.81 2.60 -18.70
C VAL A 457 5.87 3.03 -20.17
N GLU A 458 4.93 3.88 -20.60
CA GLU A 458 4.84 4.42 -21.95
C GLU A 458 5.99 5.38 -22.28
N ARG A 459 6.55 6.04 -21.25
CA ARG A 459 7.73 6.91 -21.36
C ARG A 459 9.02 6.22 -20.94
N ASN A 460 8.93 5.05 -20.30
CA ASN A 460 10.03 4.26 -19.73
C ASN A 460 10.87 5.04 -18.71
N VAL A 461 10.21 5.80 -17.83
CA VAL A 461 10.83 6.63 -16.78
C VAL A 461 10.17 6.42 -15.42
N VAL A 462 10.87 6.81 -14.36
CA VAL A 462 10.26 7.03 -13.04
C VAL A 462 9.81 8.48 -12.95
N GLU A 463 8.55 8.70 -12.66
CA GLU A 463 7.99 10.01 -12.36
C GLU A 463 8.16 10.34 -10.88
N VAL A 464 8.47 11.60 -10.59
CA VAL A 464 8.69 12.09 -9.23
C VAL A 464 7.88 13.36 -9.02
N VAL A 465 7.15 13.40 -7.91
CA VAL A 465 6.55 14.61 -7.34
C VAL A 465 7.40 15.04 -6.16
N LEU A 466 7.95 16.24 -6.21
CA LEU A 466 8.70 16.79 -5.09
C LEU A 466 7.75 17.46 -4.09
N LEU A 467 8.15 17.51 -2.84
CA LEU A 467 7.38 18.22 -1.81
C LEU A 467 7.26 19.71 -2.15
N ALA A 468 8.37 20.33 -2.54
CA ALA A 468 8.46 21.72 -2.97
C ALA A 468 9.59 21.87 -3.99
N PRO A 469 9.58 22.90 -4.87
CA PRO A 469 10.67 23.18 -5.78
C PRO A 469 12.04 23.23 -5.10
N ASP A 470 13.02 22.58 -5.71
CA ASP A 470 14.39 22.55 -5.23
C ASP A 470 15.35 22.39 -6.42
N PRO A 471 15.86 23.50 -6.98
CA PRO A 471 16.73 23.45 -8.13
C PRO A 471 18.05 22.69 -7.91
N GLU A 472 18.54 22.62 -6.66
CA GLU A 472 19.77 21.88 -6.36
C GLU A 472 19.48 20.37 -6.31
N PHE A 473 18.38 19.97 -5.69
CA PHE A 473 17.96 18.58 -5.66
C PHE A 473 17.53 18.07 -7.04
N GLU A 474 16.76 18.85 -7.80
CA GLU A 474 16.39 18.55 -9.19
C GLU A 474 17.63 18.36 -10.07
N ALA A 475 18.63 19.26 -9.95
CA ALA A 475 19.89 19.11 -10.68
C ALA A 475 20.66 17.85 -10.26
N SER A 476 20.56 17.44 -8.98
CA SER A 476 21.17 16.20 -8.50
C SER A 476 20.48 14.95 -9.06
N LEU A 477 19.16 14.99 -9.20
CA LEU A 477 18.38 13.92 -9.83
C LEU A 477 18.76 13.79 -11.32
N ASP A 478 18.84 14.91 -12.05
CA ASP A 478 19.27 14.93 -13.45
C ASP A 478 20.73 14.44 -13.60
N GLU A 479 21.65 14.84 -12.72
CA GLU A 479 23.04 14.38 -12.76
C GLU A 479 23.16 12.88 -12.49
N GLN A 480 22.37 12.36 -11.55
CA GLN A 480 22.46 10.97 -11.11
C GLN A 480 21.71 10.00 -12.03
N TYR A 481 20.51 10.37 -12.46
CA TYR A 481 19.58 9.48 -13.15
C TYR A 481 19.34 9.89 -14.62
N GLY A 482 19.57 11.15 -14.97
CA GLY A 482 19.29 11.71 -16.29
C GLY A 482 17.85 11.44 -16.74
N ASP A 483 17.68 11.11 -18.02
CA ASP A 483 16.37 10.84 -18.64
C ASP A 483 15.58 9.66 -18.04
N ALA A 484 16.10 8.95 -17.03
CA ALA A 484 15.40 7.84 -16.39
C ALA A 484 14.48 8.27 -15.23
N VAL A 485 14.59 9.52 -14.78
CA VAL A 485 13.78 10.11 -13.72
C VAL A 485 13.29 11.47 -14.19
N GLU A 486 12.00 11.71 -14.05
CA GLU A 486 11.37 12.95 -14.46
C GLU A 486 10.60 13.57 -13.30
N VAL A 487 10.93 14.82 -12.96
CA VAL A 487 10.14 15.60 -12.01
C VAL A 487 8.94 16.17 -12.74
N ILE A 488 7.74 15.70 -12.37
CA ILE A 488 6.49 16.04 -13.05
C ILE A 488 5.67 17.10 -12.31
N GLY A 489 6.00 17.38 -11.05
CA GLY A 489 5.29 18.39 -10.28
C GLY A 489 5.78 18.57 -8.85
N TYR A 490 5.06 19.42 -8.13
CA TYR A 490 5.33 19.77 -6.73
C TYR A 490 4.05 19.67 -5.91
N GLN A 491 4.13 19.21 -4.67
CA GLN A 491 2.99 19.21 -3.77
C GLN A 491 2.70 20.64 -3.25
N LEU A 492 3.74 21.39 -2.92
CA LEU A 492 3.69 22.83 -2.65
C LEU A 492 3.92 23.61 -3.95
N GLN A 493 2.85 24.16 -4.51
CA GLN A 493 2.88 24.90 -5.77
C GLN A 493 3.22 26.37 -5.53
N PRO A 494 4.28 26.93 -6.15
CA PRO A 494 4.55 28.37 -6.08
C PRO A 494 3.34 29.21 -6.52
N VAL A 495 3.00 30.22 -5.73
CA VAL A 495 2.06 31.26 -6.13
C VAL A 495 2.84 32.23 -7.03
N LEU A 496 2.58 32.16 -8.33
CA LEU A 496 3.17 33.08 -9.30
C LEU A 496 2.37 34.39 -9.33
N ASP A 497 3.06 35.53 -9.21
CA ASP A 497 2.51 36.90 -9.27
C ASP A 497 1.92 37.29 -10.65
#